data_AF-A0A4D6XXN3-F1
#
_entry.id   AF-A0A4D6XXN3-F1
#
_cell.length_a   1.000
_cell.length_b   1.000
_cell.length_c   1.000
_cell.angle_alpha   90.00
_cell.angle_beta   90.00
_cell.angle_gamma   90.00
#
_symmetry.space_group_name_H-M   'P 1'
#
loop_
_entity.id
_entity.type
_entity.pdbx_description
1 polymer ?
#
loop_
_entity_poly.entity_id
_entity_poly.type
_entity_poly.pdbx_seq_one_letter_code
_entity_poly.pdbx_strand_id
1 'polypeptide(L)'
;MKILVMRPSPAGEELVNNLNNIGIPSWHFSLFDFYPSLSSISLSKKANELYKSNIILVFSKKSIYYTNLYLTRHNLRWPSHARYYAIGKSTAFFLYKYIKKKFFFLKKKRIVKVY
;
A
#
# COMPACT_ATOMS: atom_id res chain seq x y z
N MET A 1 27.70 7.75 13.01
CA MET A 1 26.84 8.17 11.87
C MET A 1 25.48 8.59 12.43
N LYS A 2 24.88 9.68 11.94
CA LYS A 2 23.56 10.17 12.38
C LYS A 2 22.57 9.97 11.22
N ILE A 3 21.44 9.29 11.47
CA ILE A 3 20.45 8.97 10.42
C ILE A 3 19.24 9.89 10.54
N LEU A 4 18.88 10.56 9.44
CA LEU A 4 17.58 11.25 9.32
C LEU A 4 16.62 10.37 8.50
N VAL A 5 15.54 9.94 9.13
CA VAL A 5 14.48 9.14 8.50
C VAL A 5 13.41 10.09 7.96
N MET A 6 13.27 10.10 6.63
CA MET A 6 12.33 10.99 5.92
C MET A 6 11.00 10.35 5.53
N ARG A 7 10.73 9.15 6.09
CA ARG A 7 9.57 8.35 5.73
C ARG A 7 8.28 8.93 6.33
N PRO A 8 7.14 8.87 5.62
CA PRO A 8 5.85 9.28 6.15
C PRO A 8 5.44 8.55 7.43
N SER A 9 4.71 9.26 8.28
CA SER A 9 4.16 8.75 9.52
C SER A 9 3.09 7.67 9.31
N PRO A 10 2.94 6.71 10.25
CA PRO A 10 3.77 6.50 11.46
C PRO A 10 5.03 5.66 11.20
N ALA A 11 5.26 5.26 9.94
CA ALA A 11 6.27 4.25 9.62
C ALA A 11 7.71 4.79 9.70
N GLY A 12 7.89 6.11 9.74
CA GLY A 12 9.17 6.75 9.99
C GLY A 12 9.55 6.71 11.47
N GLU A 13 8.61 7.03 12.35
CA GLU A 13 8.73 6.96 13.80
C GLU A 13 9.01 5.52 14.25
N GLU A 14 8.26 4.55 13.72
CA GLU A 14 8.51 3.12 13.98
C GLU A 14 9.94 2.71 13.62
N LEU A 15 10.47 3.22 12.51
CA LEU A 15 11.84 2.93 12.08
C LEU A 15 12.87 3.59 13.00
N VAL A 16 12.67 4.86 13.36
CA VAL A 16 13.55 5.57 14.29
C VAL A 16 13.60 4.89 15.65
N ASN A 17 12.44 4.46 16.18
CA ASN A 17 12.37 3.71 17.42
C ASN A 17 13.18 2.40 17.33
N ASN A 18 13.02 1.65 16.25
CA ASN A 18 13.78 0.41 16.05
C ASN A 18 15.29 0.64 15.93
N LEU A 19 15.72 1.70 15.24
CA LEU A 19 17.13 2.06 15.07
C LEU A 19 17.76 2.50 16.40
N ASN A 20 17.08 3.37 17.14
CA ASN A 20 17.54 3.85 18.44
C ASN A 20 17.64 2.69 19.44
N ASN A 21 16.71 1.73 19.41
CA ASN A 21 16.73 0.54 20.28
C ASN A 21 17.93 -0.38 20.04
N ILE A 22 18.51 -0.37 18.83
CA ILE A 22 19.74 -1.13 18.52
C ILE A 22 21.01 -0.27 18.57
N GLY A 23 20.93 0.92 19.19
CA GLY A 23 22.08 1.81 19.41
C GLY A 23 22.50 2.63 18.19
N ILE A 24 21.65 2.76 17.16
CA ILE A 24 21.91 3.59 15.97
C ILE A 24 21.18 4.93 16.13
N PRO A 25 21.90 6.06 16.37
CA PRO A 25 21.28 7.36 16.58
C PRO A 25 20.51 7.83 15.34
N SER A 26 19.21 8.03 15.51
CA SER A 26 18.31 8.41 14.42
C SER A 26 17.23 9.41 14.84
N TRP A 27 16.81 10.24 13.87
CA TRP A 27 15.75 11.25 14.00
C TRP A 27 14.72 11.07 12.89
N HIS A 28 13.48 11.49 13.16
CA HIS A 28 12.40 11.45 12.18
C HIS A 28 12.04 12.87 11.72
N PHE A 29 11.88 13.03 10.41
CA PHE A 29 11.28 14.21 9.80
C PHE A 29 10.56 13.81 8.52
N SER A 30 9.23 13.71 8.55
CA SER A 30 8.46 13.34 7.35
C SER A 30 8.55 14.43 6.27
N LEU A 31 8.90 14.06 5.04
CA LEU A 31 8.90 14.98 3.91
C LEU A 31 7.52 15.17 3.25
N PHE A 32 6.62 14.21 3.44
CA PHE A 32 5.31 14.22 2.78
C PHE A 32 4.33 13.32 3.51
N ASP A 33 3.05 13.61 3.31
CA ASP A 33 1.95 12.77 3.77
C ASP A 33 1.20 12.14 2.62
N PHE A 34 0.39 11.14 2.95
CA PHE A 34 -0.50 10.52 1.99
C PHE A 34 -1.91 11.08 2.10
N TYR A 35 -2.53 11.28 0.95
CA TYR A 35 -3.92 11.72 0.81
C TYR A 35 -4.61 10.93 -0.31
N PRO A 36 -5.94 10.78 -0.28
CA PRO A 36 -6.67 10.20 -1.40
C PRO A 36 -6.51 11.08 -2.65
N SER A 37 -6.42 10.45 -3.82
CA SER A 37 -6.23 11.17 -5.09
C SER A 37 -7.47 12.00 -5.44
N LEU A 38 -7.23 13.25 -5.86
CA LEU A 38 -8.25 14.17 -6.41
C LEU A 38 -8.22 14.26 -7.95
N SER A 39 -7.34 13.48 -8.58
CA SER A 39 -7.15 13.50 -10.04
C SER A 39 -8.41 13.11 -10.81
N SER A 40 -8.43 13.34 -12.12
CA SER A 40 -9.50 12.88 -13.02
C SER A 40 -9.62 11.35 -13.08
N ILE A 41 -8.55 10.62 -12.73
CA ILE A 41 -8.48 9.15 -12.75
C ILE A 41 -8.65 8.58 -11.32
N SER A 42 -9.13 9.39 -10.36
CA SER A 42 -9.35 8.93 -8.99
C SER A 42 -10.42 7.84 -8.90
N LEU A 43 -10.34 7.02 -7.86
CA LEU A 43 -11.33 5.98 -7.59
C LEU A 43 -12.75 6.54 -7.46
N SER A 44 -12.90 7.73 -6.88
CA SER A 44 -14.21 8.38 -6.73
C SER A 44 -14.89 8.67 -8.07
N LYS A 45 -14.12 8.92 -9.13
CA LYS A 45 -14.63 9.17 -10.49
C LYS A 45 -14.75 7.89 -11.32
N LYS A 46 -14.03 6.83 -10.95
CA LYS A 46 -13.91 5.57 -11.72
C LYS A 46 -14.37 4.33 -10.95
N ALA A 47 -15.27 4.48 -9.99
CA ALA A 47 -15.77 3.37 -9.18
C ALA A 47 -16.37 2.24 -10.06
N ASN A 48 -17.09 2.59 -11.13
CA ASN A 48 -17.64 1.60 -12.06
C ASN A 48 -16.56 0.78 -12.77
N GLU A 49 -15.40 1.37 -13.09
CA GLU A 49 -14.28 0.65 -13.70
C GLU A 49 -13.69 -0.37 -12.74
N LEU A 50 -13.63 -0.05 -11.44
CA LEU A 50 -13.21 -0.99 -10.40
C LEU A 50 -14.09 -2.26 -10.41
N TYR A 51 -15.41 -2.10 -10.53
CA TYR A 51 -16.36 -3.23 -10.54
C TYR A 51 -16.49 -3.96 -11.87
N LYS A 52 -16.00 -3.38 -12.98
CA LYS A 52 -15.92 -4.08 -14.28
C LYS A 52 -14.60 -4.82 -14.46
N SER A 53 -13.63 -4.61 -13.57
CA SER A 53 -12.28 -5.14 -13.70
C SER A 53 -12.19 -6.62 -13.30
N ASN A 54 -11.80 -7.49 -14.24
CA ASN A 54 -11.52 -8.91 -13.92
C ASN A 54 -10.18 -9.11 -13.19
N ILE A 55 -9.26 -8.15 -13.30
CA ILE A 55 -7.92 -8.19 -12.71
C ILE A 55 -7.65 -6.85 -12.03
N ILE A 56 -7.18 -6.89 -10.79
CA ILE A 56 -6.80 -5.71 -10.01
C ILE A 56 -5.36 -5.89 -9.51
N LEU A 57 -4.47 -4.99 -9.94
CA LEU A 57 -3.06 -4.94 -9.53
C LEU A 57 -2.88 -3.91 -8.41
N VAL A 58 -2.23 -4.31 -7.32
CA VAL A 58 -2.12 -3.52 -6.10
C VAL A 58 -0.66 -3.27 -5.74
N PHE A 59 -0.24 -2.01 -5.83
CA PHE A 59 1.17 -1.61 -5.72
C PHE A 59 1.59 -1.10 -4.34
N SER A 60 0.66 -0.79 -3.44
CA SER A 60 1.03 -0.32 -2.10
C SER A 60 -0.04 -0.59 -1.05
N LYS A 61 0.37 -0.64 0.23
CA LYS A 61 -0.56 -0.67 1.37
C LYS A 61 -1.45 0.58 1.42
N LYS A 62 -0.92 1.74 1.01
CA LYS A 62 -1.67 3.00 1.00
C LYS A 62 -2.78 2.99 -0.04
N SER A 63 -2.55 2.42 -1.23
CA SER A 63 -3.59 2.21 -2.24
C SER A 63 -4.75 1.37 -1.66
N ILE A 64 -4.45 0.29 -0.94
CA ILE A 64 -5.46 -0.55 -0.27
C ILE A 64 -6.22 0.24 0.78
N TYR A 65 -5.50 0.99 1.62
CA TYR A 65 -6.09 1.78 2.69
C TYR A 65 -7.10 2.81 2.15
N TYR A 66 -6.71 3.62 1.16
CA TYR A 66 -7.61 4.65 0.60
C TYR A 66 -8.74 4.05 -0.23
N THR A 67 -8.50 2.95 -0.95
CA THR A 67 -9.59 2.22 -1.62
C THR A 67 -10.59 1.68 -0.60
N ASN A 68 -10.13 1.05 0.48
CA ASN A 68 -11.03 0.54 1.51
C ASN A 68 -11.80 1.67 2.20
N LEU A 69 -11.12 2.78 2.52
CA LEU A 69 -11.76 3.96 3.11
C LEU A 69 -12.88 4.50 2.22
N TYR A 70 -12.62 4.62 0.90
CA TYR A 70 -13.64 5.01 -0.08
C TYR A 70 -14.81 4.01 -0.07
N LEU A 71 -14.53 2.72 -0.20
CA LEU A 71 -15.57 1.69 -0.26
C LEU A 71 -16.45 1.68 1.00
N THR A 72 -15.85 1.73 2.19
CA THR A 72 -16.59 1.80 3.46
C THR A 72 -17.46 3.04 3.55
N ARG A 73 -16.95 4.22 3.17
CA ARG A 73 -17.73 5.48 3.20
C ARG A 73 -18.94 5.47 2.27
N HIS A 74 -18.89 4.67 1.21
CA HIS A 74 -19.98 4.55 0.25
C HIS A 74 -20.81 3.27 0.42
N ASN A 75 -20.66 2.53 1.53
CA ASN A 75 -21.33 1.24 1.77
C ASN A 75 -21.09 0.20 0.66
N LEU A 76 -19.93 0.31 0.01
CA LEU A 76 -19.47 -0.55 -1.06
C LEU A 76 -18.54 -1.64 -0.52
N ARG A 77 -18.41 -2.74 -1.27
CA ARG A 77 -17.50 -3.84 -0.94
C ARG A 77 -16.45 -4.02 -2.02
N TRP A 78 -15.30 -4.59 -1.67
CA TRP A 78 -14.31 -4.98 -2.65
C TRP A 78 -14.92 -5.94 -3.71
N PRO A 79 -14.65 -5.74 -5.02
CA PRO A 79 -15.17 -6.62 -6.06
C PRO A 79 -14.82 -8.09 -5.80
N SER A 80 -15.83 -8.93 -5.66
CA SER A 80 -15.63 -10.35 -5.32
C SER A 80 -15.16 -11.17 -6.52
N HIS A 81 -15.53 -10.82 -7.74
CA HIS A 81 -15.19 -11.57 -8.96
C HIS A 81 -13.76 -11.32 -9.46
N ALA A 82 -13.13 -10.21 -9.05
CA ALA A 82 -11.82 -9.82 -9.54
C ALA A 82 -10.70 -10.73 -9.01
N ARG A 83 -9.68 -10.98 -9.85
CA ARG A 83 -8.41 -11.60 -9.44
C ARG A 83 -7.45 -10.52 -8.96
N TYR A 84 -6.96 -10.65 -7.73
CA TYR A 84 -6.09 -9.66 -7.09
C TYR A 84 -4.63 -10.10 -7.10
N TYR A 85 -3.75 -9.19 -7.51
CA TYR A 85 -2.31 -9.36 -7.48
C TYR A 85 -1.66 -8.21 -6.72
N ALA A 86 -0.83 -8.53 -5.74
CA ALA A 86 -0.08 -7.54 -4.98
C ALA A 86 1.39 -7.54 -5.38
N ILE A 87 2.00 -6.36 -5.48
CA ILE A 87 3.40 -6.20 -5.90
C ILE A 87 4.40 -6.92 -4.99
N GLY A 88 4.04 -7.18 -3.73
CA GLY A 88 4.89 -7.87 -2.78
C GLY A 88 4.13 -8.42 -1.59
N LYS A 89 4.79 -9.33 -0.85
CA LYS A 89 4.22 -10.09 0.27
C LYS A 89 3.50 -9.18 1.29
N SER A 90 4.15 -8.10 1.73
CA SER A 90 3.58 -7.22 2.77
C SER A 90 2.31 -6.49 2.33
N THR A 91 2.23 -6.07 1.07
CA THR A 91 1.02 -5.49 0.47
C THR A 91 -0.08 -6.54 0.36
N ALA A 92 0.29 -7.75 -0.03
CA ALA A 92 -0.62 -8.88 -0.21
C ALA A 92 -1.30 -9.29 1.12
N PHE A 93 -0.52 -9.43 2.20
CA PHE A 93 -1.05 -9.69 3.53
C PHE A 93 -1.95 -8.57 4.05
N PHE A 94 -1.63 -7.31 3.72
CA PHE A 94 -2.49 -6.19 4.08
C PHE A 94 -3.83 -6.24 3.33
N LEU A 95 -3.82 -6.58 2.04
CA LEU A 95 -5.03 -6.74 1.23
C LEU A 95 -5.94 -7.86 1.74
N TYR A 96 -5.33 -8.96 2.19
CA TYR A 96 -6.05 -10.13 2.69
C TYR A 96 -7.03 -9.81 3.81
N LYS A 97 -6.67 -8.84 4.68
CA LYS A 97 -7.52 -8.39 5.79
C LYS A 97 -8.92 -7.93 5.34
N TYR A 98 -9.03 -7.43 4.10
CA TYR A 98 -10.27 -6.86 3.57
C TYR A 98 -11.05 -7.82 2.65
N ILE A 99 -10.35 -8.58 1.80
CA ILE A 99 -10.99 -9.40 0.76
C ILE A 99 -11.24 -10.83 1.26
N LYS A 100 -10.43 -11.35 2.19
CA LYS A 100 -10.48 -12.73 2.70
C LYS A 100 -10.51 -13.82 1.59
N LYS A 101 -9.93 -13.53 0.42
CA LYS A 101 -9.77 -14.47 -0.71
C LYS A 101 -8.30 -14.85 -0.92
N LYS A 102 -8.06 -15.96 -1.64
CA LYS A 102 -6.73 -16.28 -2.18
C LYS A 102 -6.27 -15.15 -3.10
N PHE A 103 -5.04 -14.70 -2.90
CA PHE A 103 -4.38 -13.66 -3.69
C PHE A 103 -3.00 -14.14 -4.10
N PHE A 104 -2.48 -13.58 -5.20
CA PHE A 104 -1.13 -13.87 -5.68
C PHE A 104 -0.22 -12.67 -5.41
N PHE A 105 1.04 -12.93 -5.08
CA PHE A 105 2.06 -11.90 -4.93
C PHE A 105 3.39 -12.39 -5.49
N LEU A 106 4.21 -11.45 -5.95
CA LEU A 106 5.54 -11.76 -6.46
C LEU A 106 6.42 -12.38 -5.36
N LYS A 107 6.78 -13.66 -5.53
CA LYS A 107 7.84 -14.32 -4.75
C LYS A 107 9.19 -14.05 -5.42
N LYS A 108 10.03 -13.22 -4.77
CA LYS A 108 11.41 -12.82 -5.15
C LYS A 108 11.59 -12.39 -6.63
N LYS A 109 12.03 -11.14 -6.83
CA LYS A 109 12.62 -10.73 -8.11
C LYS A 109 13.85 -11.61 -8.35
N ARG A 110 13.85 -12.41 -9.42
CA ARG A 110 15.11 -12.78 -10.06
C ARG A 110 15.76 -11.44 -10.42
N ILE A 111 16.92 -11.14 -9.84
CA ILE A 111 17.66 -9.92 -10.18
C ILE A 111 18.00 -10.07 -11.66
N VAL A 112 17.23 -9.44 -12.53
CA VAL A 112 17.62 -9.27 -13.92
C VAL A 112 18.75 -8.24 -13.86
N LYS A 113 19.99 -8.69 -14.04
CA LYS A 113 21.09 -7.76 -14.34
C LYS A 113 20.68 -7.05 -15.63
N VAL A 114 20.39 -5.77 -15.51
CA VAL A 114 20.36 -4.88 -16.67
C VAL A 114 21.83 -4.68 -17.02
N TYR A 115 22.26 -5.25 -18.14
CA TYR A 115 23.56 -5.01 -18.74
C TYR A 115 23.51 -3.69 -19.50
#